data_AF-A0A8D9MDG5-F1
#
_entry.id   AF-A0A8D9MDG5-F1
#
_cell.length_a   1.000
_cell.length_b   1.000
_cell.length_c   1.000
_cell.angle_alpha   90.00
_cell.angle_beta   90.00
_cell.angle_gamma   90.00
#
_symmetry.space_group_name_H-M   'P 1'
#
loop_
_entity.id
_entity.type
_entity.pdbx_description
1 polymer ?
#
loop_
_entity_poly.entity_id
_entity_poly.type
_entity_poly.pdbx_seq_one_letter_code
_entity_poly.pdbx_strand_id
1 'polypeptide(L)' 'MALILEFSTLKVLSDSLTLARAISGNIQSKEIIGIVKGIRAISSGFATISFYHVS' A
#
# COMPACT_ATOMS: atom_id res chain seq x y z
N MET A 1 5.04 -13.35 8.52
CA MET A 1 6.43 -12.85 8.58
C MET A 1 6.53 -11.53 9.36
N ALA A 2 5.81 -10.46 8.96
CA ALA A 2 5.84 -9.17 9.67
C ALA A 2 5.47 -9.28 11.17
N LEU A 3 4.39 -9.99 11.50
CA LEU A 3 4.00 -10.27 12.89
C LEU A 3 5.04 -11.07 13.69
N ILE A 4 5.82 -11.92 13.03
CA ILE A 4 6.89 -12.71 13.68
C ILE A 4 8.08 -11.81 14.03
N LEU A 5 8.27 -10.74 13.26
CA LEU A 5 9.31 -9.73 13.46
C LEU A 5 8.80 -8.51 14.23
N GLU A 6 7.61 -8.58 14.82
CA GLU A 6 6.93 -7.51 15.58
C GLU A 6 6.74 -6.17 14.81
N PHE A 7 6.88 -6.18 13.49
CA PHE A 7 6.59 -5.01 12.68
C PHE A 7 5.07 -4.86 12.54
N SER A 8 4.49 -3.98 13.34
CA SER A 8 3.05 -3.70 13.34
C SER A 8 2.64 -2.64 12.31
N THR A 9 3.58 -1.81 11.85
CA THR A 9 3.31 -0.63 11.04
C THR A 9 4.11 -0.64 9.74
N LEU A 10 3.44 -0.42 8.61
CA LEU A 10 4.05 -0.25 7.29
C LEU A 10 3.81 1.17 6.77
N LYS A 11 4.89 1.91 6.49
CA LYS A 11 4.84 3.21 5.81
C LYS A 11 5.37 3.07 4.39
N VAL A 12 4.60 3.54 3.42
CA VAL A 12 4.95 3.47 1.99
C VAL A 12 5.00 4.89 1.43
N LEU A 13 6.11 5.22 0.78
CA LEU A 13 6.39 6.53 0.18
C LEU A 13 6.61 6.34 -1.32
N SER A 14 5.98 7.17 -2.15
CA SER A 14 6.15 7.13 -3.61
C SER A 14 6.04 8.53 -4.19
N ASP A 15 6.79 8.81 -5.24
CA ASP A 15 6.67 10.01 -6.08
C ASP A 15 5.54 9.93 -7.12
N SER A 16 4.98 8.73 -7.32
CA SER A 16 3.86 8.50 -8.21
C SER A 16 2.53 8.75 -7.50
N LEU A 17 1.96 9.93 -7.74
CA LEU A 17 0.65 10.31 -7.21
C LEU A 17 -0.46 9.32 -7.64
N THR A 18 -0.37 8.80 -8.87
CA THR A 18 -1.30 7.80 -9.40
C THR A 18 -1.26 6.51 -8.59
N LEU A 19 -0.06 6.03 -8.24
CA LEU A 19 0.11 4.83 -7.43
C LEU A 19 -0.42 5.06 -6.00
N ALA A 20 -0.06 6.17 -5.37
CA ALA A 20 -0.52 6.51 -4.02
C ALA A 20 -2.06 6.57 -3.93
N ARG A 21 -2.70 7.18 -4.93
CA ARG A 21 -4.17 7.27 -5.01
C ARG A 21 -4.82 5.91 -5.26
N ALA A 22 -4.26 5.09 -6.14
CA ALA A 22 -4.82 3.78 -6.44
C ALA A 22 -4.76 2.82 -5.25
N ILE A 23 -3.63 2.79 -4.51
CA ILE A 23 -3.50 1.92 -3.34
C ILE A 23 -4.48 2.34 -2.23
N SER A 24 -4.60 3.65 -1.99
CA SER A 24 -5.53 4.23 -1.01
C SER A 24 -7.01 4.04 -1.37
N GLY A 25 -7.32 3.50 -2.55
CA GLY A 25 -8.70 3.29 -3.01
C GLY A 25 -9.39 4.53 -3.57
N ASN A 26 -8.63 5.62 -3.78
CA ASN A 26 -9.16 6.88 -4.32
C ASN A 26 -9.32 6.86 -5.84
N ILE A 27 -8.67 5.91 -6.53
CA ILE A 27 -8.80 5.70 -7.98
C ILE A 27 -9.04 4.21 -8.25
N GLN A 28 -9.98 3.91 -9.16
CA GLN A 28 -10.27 2.56 -9.64
C GLN A 28 -9.97 2.46 -11.15
N SER A 29 -8.69 2.32 -11.51
CA SER A 29 -8.28 1.98 -12.88
C SER A 29 -8.02 0.48 -12.96
N LYS A 30 -8.68 -0.20 -13.92
CA LYS A 30 -8.64 -1.67 -14.05
C LYS A 30 -7.22 -2.24 -14.17
N GLU A 31 -6.30 -1.50 -14.78
CA GLU A 31 -4.90 -1.90 -14.94
C GLU A 31 -4.11 -1.88 -13.62
N ILE A 32 -4.48 -1.04 -12.66
CA ILE A 32 -3.76 -0.88 -11.39
C ILE A 32 -4.32 -1.80 -10.28
N ILE A 33 -5.51 -2.36 -10.48
CA ILE A 33 -6.18 -3.26 -9.52
C ILE A 33 -5.30 -4.47 -9.15
N GLY A 34 -4.64 -5.10 -10.12
CA GLY A 34 -3.79 -6.27 -9.87
C GLY A 34 -2.61 -5.94 -8.95
N ILE A 35 -1.95 -4.81 -9.20
CA ILE A 35 -0.83 -4.30 -8.39
C ILE A 35 -1.31 -3.94 -6.99
N VAL A 36 -2.40 -3.19 -6.88
CA VAL A 36 -2.98 -2.78 -5.58
C VAL A 36 -3.41 -4.00 -4.76
N LYS A 37 -3.98 -5.02 -5.40
CA LYS A 37 -4.37 -6.28 -4.74
C LYS A 37 -3.16 -7.00 -4.16
N GLY A 38 -2.06 -7.08 -4.92
CA GLY A 38 -0.80 -7.66 -4.43
C GLY A 38 -0.23 -6.89 -3.24
N ILE A 39 -0.14 -5.55 -3.35
CA ILE A 39 0.35 -4.69 -2.28
C ILE A 39 -0.49 -4.84 -1.01
N ARG A 40 -1.83 -4.83 -1.10
CA ARG A 40 -2.71 -5.04 0.05
C ARG A 40 -2.58 -6.43 0.65
N ALA A 41 -2.43 -7.46 -0.18
CA ALA A 41 -2.22 -8.82 0.31
C ALA A 41 -0.93 -8.93 1.14
N ILE A 42 0.18 -8.36 0.67
CA ILE A 42 1.44 -8.31 1.43
C ILE A 42 1.27 -7.45 2.69
N SER A 43 0.58 -6.31 2.56
CA SER A 43 0.38 -5.36 3.66
C SER A 43 -0.59 -5.87 4.72
N SER A 44 -1.42 -6.89 4.44
CA SER A 44 -2.38 -7.47 5.39
C SER A 44 -1.74 -8.07 6.64
N GLY A 45 -0.43 -8.33 6.60
CA GLY A 45 0.34 -8.77 7.76
C GLY A 45 0.66 -7.66 8.78
N PHE A 46 0.25 -6.41 8.56
CA PHE A 46 0.50 -5.27 9.43
C PHE A 46 -0.80 -4.76 10.06
N ALA A 47 -0.74 -4.32 11.32
CA ALA A 47 -1.88 -3.75 12.05
C ALA A 47 -2.20 -2.32 11.58
N THR A 48 -1.20 -1.57 11.11
CA THR A 48 -1.35 -0.22 10.60
C THR A 48 -0.56 -0.04 9.30
N ILE A 49 -1.18 0.58 8.31
CA ILE A 49 -0.56 0.84 7.00
C ILE A 49 -0.84 2.29 6.62
N SER A 50 0.15 2.99 6.09
CA SER A 50 -0.01 4.38 5.63
C SER A 50 0.73 4.60 4.32
N PHE A 51 0.07 5.28 3.37
CA PHE A 51 0.59 5.57 2.04
C PHE A 51 0.73 7.08 1.88
N TYR A 52 1.90 7.53 1.42
CA TYR A 52 2.22 8.94 1.22
C TYR A 52 2.78 9.18 -0.17
N HIS A 53 2.36 10.30 -0.76
CA HIS A 53 3.01 10.85 -1.95
C HIS A 53 4.15 11.78 -1.51
N VAL A 54 5.33 11.64 -2.10
CA VAL A 54 6.49 12.51 -1.87
C VAL A 54 6.73 13.30 -3.15
N SER A 55 6.82 14.62 -3.03
CA SER A 55 7.06 15.54 -4.16
C SER A 55 8.49 16.04 -4.15
#